data_AF-A0A7W5SH80-F1
#
_entry.id   AF-A0A7W5SH80-F1
#
_cell.length_a   1.000
_cell.length_b   1.000
_cell.length_c   1.000
_cell.angle_alpha   90.00
_cell.angle_beta   90.00
_cell.angle_gamma   90.00
#
_symmetry.space_group_name_H-M   'P 1'
#
loop_
_entity.id
_entity.type
_entity.pdbx_description
1 polymer ?
#
loop_
_entity_poly.entity_id
_entity_poly.type
_entity_poly.pdbx_seq_one_letter_code
_entity_poly.pdbx_strand_id
1 'polypeptide(L)'
;MLFDSPSSHRQTDVLICLDNPQVATRIGSVLSARGLTVAALPASGIDGAFEPNGYQVVVTYTAMIGQVRRRLKLPVVNLEAFIFERPDHSSDGGPKQFDGAAFVKRVLAVISDAERRAPQ
;
A
#
# COMPACT_ATOMS: atom_id res chain seq x y z
N MET A 1 0.18 -19.26 -37.64
CA MET A 1 -0.76 -19.09 -36.52
C MET A 1 -0.03 -19.47 -35.25
N LEU A 2 0.08 -18.54 -34.30
CA LEU A 2 -0.27 -18.71 -32.89
C LEU A 2 0.24 -17.46 -32.15
N PHE A 3 -0.72 -16.77 -31.55
CA PHE A 3 -0.54 -15.55 -30.78
C PHE A 3 0.09 -15.91 -29.44
N ASP A 4 1.25 -15.34 -29.13
CA ASP A 4 1.71 -15.20 -27.75
C ASP A 4 1.48 -13.74 -27.36
N SER A 5 0.23 -13.44 -27.01
CA SER A 5 -0.10 -12.22 -26.32
C SER A 5 0.18 -12.49 -24.84
N PRO A 6 1.20 -11.86 -24.20
CA PRO A 6 1.16 -11.79 -22.76
C PRO A 6 -0.06 -10.93 -22.44
N SER A 7 -1.14 -11.57 -22.00
CA SER A 7 -2.26 -10.92 -21.35
C SER A 7 -1.76 -10.37 -20.01
N SER A 8 -0.82 -9.44 -20.06
CA SER A 8 -0.43 -8.60 -18.94
C SER A 8 -1.57 -7.60 -18.76
N HIS A 9 -2.72 -8.11 -18.29
CA HIS A 9 -3.58 -7.27 -17.46
C HIS A 9 -2.64 -6.68 -16.42
N ARG A 10 -2.36 -5.38 -16.52
CA ARG A 10 -1.57 -4.63 -15.54
C ARG A 10 -2.32 -4.74 -14.22
N GLN A 11 -2.03 -5.82 -13.51
CA GLN A 11 -2.59 -6.15 -12.22
C GLN A 11 -2.06 -5.10 -11.26
N THR A 12 -2.95 -4.35 -10.62
CA THR A 12 -2.51 -3.25 -9.77
C THR A 12 -1.86 -3.79 -8.51
N ASP A 13 -0.57 -3.58 -8.31
CA ASP A 13 0.20 -4.22 -7.22
C ASP A 13 -0.28 -3.76 -5.83
N VAL A 14 -0.55 -2.46 -5.67
CA VAL A 14 -0.82 -1.83 -4.37
C VAL A 14 -2.12 -1.02 -4.37
N LEU A 15 -2.96 -1.26 -3.36
CA LEU A 15 -4.09 -0.40 -3.01
C LEU A 15 -3.70 0.53 -1.85
N ILE A 16 -3.85 1.84 -2.03
CA ILE A 16 -3.60 2.86 -1.01
C ILE A 16 -4.95 3.30 -0.43
N CYS A 17 -5.17 2.97 0.84
CA CYS A 17 -6.38 3.31 1.60
C CYS A 17 -6.04 4.37 2.66
N LEU A 18 -5.98 5.64 2.23
CA LEU A 18 -5.70 6.78 3.09
C LEU A 18 -6.73 7.88 2.83
N ASP A 19 -7.36 8.41 3.88
CA ASP A 19 -8.37 9.47 3.75
C ASP A 19 -7.76 10.85 3.49
N ASN A 20 -6.43 11.00 3.65
CA ASN A 20 -5.70 12.20 3.25
C ASN A 20 -5.18 12.04 1.80
N PRO A 21 -5.79 12.72 0.81
CA PRO A 21 -5.44 12.55 -0.60
C PRO A 21 -4.02 13.06 -0.94
N GLN A 22 -3.50 14.02 -0.17
CA GLN A 22 -2.13 14.51 -0.37
C GLN A 22 -1.11 13.45 0.04
N VAL A 23 -1.37 12.76 1.16
CA VAL A 23 -0.51 11.65 1.59
C VAL A 23 -0.65 10.48 0.63
N ALA A 24 -1.87 10.13 0.22
CA ALA A 24 -2.11 9.08 -0.77
C ALA A 24 -1.33 9.32 -2.08
N THR A 25 -1.38 10.55 -2.60
CA THR A 25 -0.61 10.94 -3.80
C THR A 25 0.90 10.79 -3.57
N ARG A 26 1.43 11.26 -2.44
CA ARG A 26 2.88 11.16 -2.15
C ARG A 26 3.34 9.72 -2.03
N ILE A 27 2.59 8.88 -1.32
CA ILE A 27 2.89 7.45 -1.19
C ILE A 27 2.76 6.74 -2.54
N GLY A 28 1.75 7.09 -3.33
CA GLY A 28 1.59 6.62 -4.70
C GLY A 28 2.84 6.93 -5.54
N SER A 29 3.32 8.17 -5.53
CA SER A 29 4.54 8.55 -6.25
C SER A 29 5.78 7.79 -5.80
N VAL A 30 5.95 7.56 -4.49
CA VAL A 30 7.08 6.78 -3.94
C VAL A 30 7.08 5.34 -4.46
N LEU A 31 5.92 4.71 -4.54
CA LEU A 31 5.76 3.33 -5.00
C LEU A 31 5.86 3.23 -6.54
N SER A 32 5.22 4.15 -7.27
CA SER A 32 5.29 4.22 -8.73
C SER A 32 6.70 4.48 -9.24
N ALA A 33 7.51 5.26 -8.51
CA ALA A 33 8.92 5.46 -8.83
C ALA A 33 9.76 4.16 -8.73
N ARG A 34 9.20 3.10 -8.13
CA ARG A 34 9.80 1.76 -8.06
C ARG A 34 9.20 0.78 -9.07
N GLY A 35 8.36 1.26 -9.99
CA GLY A 35 7.72 0.46 -11.02
C GLY A 35 6.43 -0.23 -10.57
N LEU A 36 5.98 0.00 -9.34
CA LEU A 36 4.72 -0.56 -8.84
C LEU A 36 3.53 0.19 -9.44
N THR A 37 2.50 -0.54 -9.79
CA THR A 37 1.20 0.00 -10.15
C THR A 37 0.40 0.24 -8.87
N VAL A 38 -0.19 1.43 -8.76
CA VAL A 38 -0.89 1.88 -7.55
C VAL A 38 -2.30 2.35 -7.87
N ALA A 39 -3.25 2.01 -7.02
CA ALA A 39 -4.56 2.66 -6.96
C ALA A 39 -4.72 3.32 -5.60
N ALA A 40 -5.39 4.48 -5.55
CA ALA A 40 -5.72 5.16 -4.31
C ALA A 40 -7.24 5.28 -4.19
N LEU A 41 -7.77 4.92 -3.03
CA LEU A 41 -9.19 5.00 -2.70
C LEU A 41 -9.33 5.34 -1.22
N PRO A 42 -10.19 6.30 -0.83
CA PRO A 42 -10.45 6.59 0.58
C PRO A 42 -11.03 5.35 1.28
N ALA A 43 -10.83 5.22 2.59
CA ALA A 43 -11.31 4.05 3.33
C ALA A 43 -12.83 3.90 3.24
N SER A 44 -13.56 5.01 3.13
CA SER A 44 -15.01 5.06 2.89
C SER A 44 -15.44 4.43 1.56
N GLY A 45 -14.56 4.36 0.57
CA GLY A 45 -14.82 3.70 -0.71
C GLY A 45 -14.71 2.17 -0.66
N ILE A 46 -14.27 1.60 0.47
CA ILE A 46 -14.20 0.15 0.66
C ILE A 46 -15.55 -0.32 1.18
N ASP A 47 -16.51 -0.47 0.28
CA ASP A 47 -17.86 -0.93 0.56
C ASP A 47 -18.06 -2.40 0.17
N GLY A 48 -19.32 -2.86 0.14
CA GLY A 48 -19.65 -4.25 -0.21
C GLY A 48 -19.56 -4.57 -1.71
N ALA A 49 -19.44 -3.57 -2.58
CA ALA A 49 -19.31 -3.74 -4.03
C ALA A 49 -17.85 -3.62 -4.50
N PHE A 50 -16.94 -3.20 -3.61
CA PHE A 50 -15.51 -3.12 -3.93
C PHE A 50 -14.89 -4.52 -4.04
N GLU A 51 -14.54 -4.90 -5.26
CA GLU A 51 -13.81 -6.12 -5.55
C GLU A 51 -12.29 -5.83 -5.55
N PRO A 52 -11.51 -6.40 -4.63
CA PRO A 52 -10.06 -6.17 -4.57
C PRO A 52 -9.27 -6.97 -5.62
N ASN A 53 -9.93 -7.45 -6.68
CA ASN A 53 -9.33 -8.35 -7.65
C ASN A 53 -8.14 -7.67 -8.33
N GLY A 54 -6.96 -8.25 -8.11
CA GLY A 54 -5.70 -7.78 -8.66
C GLY A 54 -4.78 -7.08 -7.68
N TYR A 55 -5.24 -6.66 -6.49
CA TYR A 55 -4.34 -6.06 -5.51
C TYR A 55 -3.62 -7.13 -4.69
N GLN A 56 -2.31 -6.94 -4.49
CA GLN A 56 -1.50 -7.86 -3.69
C GLN A 56 -1.32 -7.38 -2.24
N VAL A 57 -1.40 -6.07 -2.01
CA VAL A 57 -1.21 -5.46 -0.69
C VAL A 57 -1.98 -4.15 -0.53
N VAL A 58 -2.40 -3.86 0.69
CA VAL A 58 -3.04 -2.59 1.07
C VAL A 58 -2.11 -1.76 1.95
N VAL A 59 -1.92 -0.48 1.61
CA VAL A 59 -1.23 0.50 2.46
C VAL A 59 -2.27 1.38 3.14
N THR A 60 -2.21 1.49 4.47
CA THR A 60 -3.19 2.28 5.24
C THR A 60 -2.63 2.81 6.56
N TYR A 61 -3.42 3.61 7.30
CA TYR A 61 -3.12 4.06 8.66
C TYR A 61 -3.62 3.06 9.72
N THR A 62 -3.03 3.08 10.93
CA THR A 62 -3.45 2.22 12.05
C THR A 62 -4.95 2.26 12.28
N ALA A 63 -5.54 3.46 12.30
CA ALA A 63 -6.97 3.67 12.53
C ALA A 63 -7.87 2.91 11.54
N MET A 64 -7.40 2.70 10.30
CA MET A 64 -8.17 2.11 9.21
C MET A 64 -7.93 0.60 9.04
N ILE A 65 -6.91 0.03 9.69
CA ILE A 65 -6.56 -1.40 9.57
C ILE A 65 -7.76 -2.31 9.88
N GLY A 66 -8.54 -1.98 10.92
CA GLY A 66 -9.70 -2.77 11.31
C GLY A 66 -10.76 -2.82 10.21
N GLN A 67 -11.03 -1.68 9.54
CA GLN A 67 -11.96 -1.62 8.43
C GLN A 67 -11.44 -2.37 7.20
N VAL A 68 -10.18 -2.13 6.83
CA VAL A 68 -9.52 -2.78 5.69
C VAL A 68 -9.55 -4.29 5.86
N ARG A 69 -9.13 -4.84 7.00
CA ARG A 69 -9.06 -6.29 7.21
C ARG A 69 -10.43 -6.98 7.26
N ARG A 70 -11.49 -6.27 7.68
CA ARG A 70 -12.86 -6.82 7.67
C ARG A 70 -13.39 -7.02 6.26
N ARG A 71 -12.98 -6.15 5.32
CA ARG A 71 -13.48 -6.14 3.94
C ARG A 71 -12.54 -6.85 2.98
N LEU A 72 -11.25 -6.56 3.10
CA LEU A 72 -10.19 -7.02 2.22
C LEU A 72 -9.40 -8.10 2.95
N LYS A 73 -9.34 -9.30 2.36
CA LYS A 73 -8.49 -10.40 2.85
C LYS A 73 -7.06 -10.28 2.29
N LEU A 74 -6.54 -9.05 2.26
CA LEU A 74 -5.23 -8.74 1.73
C LEU A 74 -4.24 -8.43 2.86
N PRO A 75 -2.93 -8.67 2.65
CA PRO A 75 -1.89 -8.16 3.52
C PRO A 75 -1.99 -6.64 3.68
N VAL A 76 -1.69 -6.15 4.88
CA VAL A 76 -1.76 -4.72 5.21
C VAL A 76 -0.40 -4.21 5.67
N VAL A 77 0.04 -3.11 5.06
CA VAL A 77 1.20 -2.33 5.48
C VAL A 77 0.71 -1.04 6.14
N ASN A 78 1.04 -0.89 7.42
CA ASN A 78 0.75 0.32 8.17
C ASN A 78 1.80 1.40 7.84
N LEU A 79 1.35 2.53 7.28
CA LEU A 79 2.23 3.64 6.92
C LEU A 79 2.94 4.25 8.15
N GLU A 80 2.26 4.29 9.29
CA GLU A 80 2.79 4.94 10.51
C GLU A 80 3.99 4.18 11.11
N ALA A 81 4.16 2.91 10.77
CA ALA A 81 5.33 2.12 11.18
C ALA A 81 6.65 2.61 10.58
N PHE A 82 6.60 3.56 9.63
CA PHE A 82 7.75 4.16 8.96
C PHE A 82 7.90 5.65 9.23
N ILE A 83 7.12 6.17 10.20
CA ILE A 83 7.17 7.57 10.61
C ILE A 83 7.74 7.61 12.03
N PHE A 84 8.83 8.36 12.20
CA PHE A 84 9.55 8.45 13.47
C PHE A 84 9.78 9.91 13.85
N GLU A 85 9.88 10.17 15.14
CA GLU A 85 10.29 11.48 15.64
C GLU A 85 11.80 11.63 15.46
N ARG A 86 12.25 12.79 14.97
CA ARG A 86 13.69 13.09 14.96
C ARG A 86 14.17 13.32 16.38
N PRO A 87 15.29 12.70 16.80
CA PRO A 87 15.84 12.87 18.14
C PRO A 87 16.40 14.28 18.41
N ASP A 88 16.55 15.13 17.40
CA ASP A 88 17.31 16.39 17.52
C ASP A 88 16.57 17.58 18.15
N HIS A 89 15.31 17.45 18.59
CA HIS A 89 14.63 18.55 19.27
C HIS A 89 13.93 18.08 20.54
N SER A 90 14.47 18.50 21.67
CA SER A 90 13.97 18.39 23.05
C SER A 90 12.70 19.20 23.32
N SER A 91 11.81 19.29 22.33
CA SER A 91 10.48 19.87 22.44
C SER A 91 9.47 18.83 22.00
N ASP A 92 8.53 18.53 22.89
CA ASP A 92 7.35 17.72 22.60
C ASP A 92 6.70 18.24 21.30
N GLY A 93 6.70 17.43 20.23
CA GLY A 93 6.23 17.81 18.88
C GLY A 93 7.29 18.03 17.78
N GLY A 94 8.48 17.43 17.88
CA GLY A 94 9.51 17.50 16.83
C GLY A 94 9.04 17.04 15.43
N PRO A 95 9.72 17.45 14.35
CA PRO A 95 9.33 17.12 12.98
C PRO A 95 9.38 15.62 12.75
N LYS A 96 8.25 15.05 12.31
CA LYS A 96 8.14 13.64 11.94
C LYS A 96 8.90 13.36 10.65
N GLN A 97 9.74 12.33 10.65
CA GLN A 97 10.49 11.86 9.49
C GLN A 97 9.90 10.56 8.97
N PHE A 98 9.77 10.45 7.65
CA PHE A 98 9.32 9.24 6.96
C PHE A 98 10.52 8.49 6.37
N ASP A 99 10.67 7.21 6.72
CA ASP A 99 11.64 6.30 6.10
C ASP A 99 11.03 5.62 4.87
N GLY A 100 11.12 6.31 3.74
CA GLY A 100 10.62 5.79 2.46
C GLY A 100 11.34 4.54 1.96
N ALA A 101 12.61 4.34 2.33
CA ALA A 101 13.37 3.18 1.89
C ALA A 101 12.92 1.91 2.62
N ALA A 102 12.77 1.99 3.94
CA ALA A 102 12.23 0.90 4.75
C ALA A 102 10.77 0.58 4.36
N PHE A 103 9.97 1.62 4.09
CA PHE A 103 8.59 1.46 3.62
C PHE A 103 8.51 0.67 2.32
N VAL A 104 9.24 1.09 1.28
CA VAL A 104 9.28 0.40 -0.02
C VAL A 104 9.75 -1.04 0.14
N LYS A 105 10.82 -1.27 0.92
CA LYS A 105 11.33 -2.61 1.18
C LYS A 105 10.27 -3.52 1.82
N ARG A 106 9.46 -2.99 2.75
CA ARG A 106 8.36 -3.75 3.35
C ARG A 106 7.28 -4.09 2.34
N VAL A 107 6.85 -3.13 1.52
CA VAL A 107 5.80 -3.36 0.52
C VAL A 107 6.20 -4.46 -0.46
N LEU A 108 7.42 -4.39 -0.99
CA LEU A 108 7.95 -5.41 -1.90
C LEU A 108 8.04 -6.79 -1.24
N ALA A 109 8.54 -6.87 0.00
CA ALA A 109 8.62 -8.13 0.71
C ALA A 109 7.23 -8.78 0.92
N VAL A 110 6.22 -7.97 1.24
CA VAL A 110 4.85 -8.44 1.43
C VAL A 110 4.24 -8.95 0.13
N ILE A 111 4.46 -8.24 -0.99
CA ILE A 111 4.05 -8.68 -2.33
C ILE A 111 4.66 -10.04 -2.67
N SER A 112 5.98 -10.17 -2.55
CA SER A 112 6.68 -11.42 -2.89
C SER A 112 6.28 -12.60 -1.99
N ASP A 113 5.87 -12.34 -0.74
CA ASP A 113 5.33 -13.36 0.17
C ASP A 113 3.89 -13.75 -0.20
N ALA A 114 3.08 -12.81 -0.70
CA ALA A 114 1.73 -13.08 -1.17
C ALA A 114 1.74 -13.95 -2.43
N GLU A 115 2.64 -13.65 -3.38
CA GLU A 115 2.83 -14.44 -4.60
C GLU A 115 3.26 -15.88 -4.28
N ARG A 116 4.17 -16.06 -3.31
CA ARG A 116 4.61 -17.40 -2.87
C ARG A 116 3.51 -18.23 -2.22
N ARG A 117 2.40 -17.62 -1.78
CA ARG A 117 1.29 -18.30 -1.09
C ARG A 117 0.08 -18.56 -1.98
N ALA A 118 0.02 -17.97 -3.18
CA ALA A 118 -1.04 -18.25 -4.13
C ALA A 118 -0.88 -19.70 -4.65
N PRO A 119 -1.90 -20.58 -4.55
CA PRO A 119 -1.84 -21.89 -5.20
C PRO A 119 -1.77 -21.68 -6.72
N GLN A 120 -0.77 -22.33 -7.35
CA GLN A 120 -0.68 -22.44 -8.81
C GLN A 120 -1.87 -23.19 -9.40
#